data_AF-A0A9E3RUP9-F1
#
_entry.id   AF-A0A9E3RUP9-F1
#
_cell.length_a   1.000
_cell.length_b   1.000
_cell.length_c   1.000
_cell.angle_alpha   90.00
_cell.angle_beta   90.00
_cell.angle_gamma   90.00
#
_symmetry.space_group_name_H-M   'P 1'
#
loop_
_entity.id
_entity.type
_entity.pdbx_description
1 polymer ?
#
loop_
_entity_poly.entity_id
_entity_poly.type
_entity_poly.pdbx_seq_one_letter_code
_entity_poly.pdbx_strand_id
1 'polypeptide(L)'
;MEVDISTRRVLFVLLTITGILLALHSVGQISRLAFGHANLKGLVPLFCVEDEFNVPSFWSAILWLMSGAVSGFITLCERRAATKHVVYWAGICILCSYFALDETVQIHERLGTVMVSLVAARGGKVNALLYYLWVVPGGLFALAVFVLYSRFLLALPRRVAVLFVVSGVLFLSGALCMELYEGTLDAAGKYMGPLYTVCVTIEEGLEMVGVSVFVYTLLEYVATAHGQIELKVSE
;
A
#
# COMPACT_ATOMS: atom_id res chain seq x y z
N MET A 1 -13.09 -30.45 -5.93
CA MET A 1 -13.89 -29.28 -6.38
C MET A 1 -12.98 -28.37 -7.21
N GLU A 2 -13.35 -28.01 -8.44
CA GLU A 2 -12.61 -27.04 -9.26
C GLU A 2 -13.17 -25.64 -9.01
N VAL A 3 -12.33 -24.71 -8.55
CA VAL A 3 -12.71 -23.30 -8.32
C VAL A 3 -12.02 -22.43 -9.36
N ASP A 4 -12.78 -21.88 -10.30
CA ASP A 4 -12.29 -20.84 -11.22
C ASP A 4 -12.31 -19.48 -10.52
N ILE A 5 -11.12 -18.91 -10.32
CA ILE A 5 -10.96 -17.61 -9.67
C ILE A 5 -10.94 -16.52 -10.74
N SER A 6 -12.08 -15.83 -10.90
CA SER A 6 -12.14 -14.63 -11.74
C SER A 6 -11.35 -13.49 -11.10
N THR A 7 -10.35 -12.96 -11.84
CA THR A 7 -9.50 -11.82 -11.41
C THR A 7 -10.34 -10.61 -10.99
N ARG A 8 -11.45 -10.34 -11.70
CA ARG A 8 -12.37 -9.24 -11.38
C ARG A 8 -13.13 -9.46 -10.08
N ARG A 9 -13.50 -10.72 -9.78
CA ARG A 9 -14.19 -11.06 -8.52
C ARG A 9 -13.24 -10.84 -7.34
N VAL A 10 -11.97 -11.21 -7.48
CA VAL A 10 -10.94 -10.92 -6.47
C VAL A 10 -10.87 -9.42 -6.22
N LEU A 11 -10.67 -8.60 -7.25
CA LEU A 11 -10.62 -7.15 -7.11
C LEU A 11 -11.86 -6.58 -6.40
N PHE A 12 -13.05 -7.02 -6.80
CA PHE A 12 -14.30 -6.57 -6.19
C PHE A 12 -14.36 -6.89 -4.69
N VAL A 13 -13.94 -8.08 -4.28
CA VAL A 13 -13.88 -8.47 -2.87
C VAL A 13 -12.87 -7.59 -2.11
N LEU A 14 -11.67 -7.38 -2.66
CA LEU A 14 -10.64 -6.56 -2.02
C LEU A 14 -11.12 -5.10 -1.81
N LEU A 15 -11.75 -4.51 -2.83
CA LEU A 15 -12.30 -3.16 -2.76
C LEU A 15 -13.51 -3.07 -1.82
N THR A 16 -14.33 -4.13 -1.74
CA THR A 16 -15.47 -4.17 -0.82
C THR A 16 -14.99 -4.17 0.63
N ILE A 17 -13.99 -4.99 0.95
CA ILE A 17 -13.40 -5.04 2.30
C ILE A 17 -12.80 -3.68 2.66
N THR A 18 -11.98 -3.11 1.75
CA THR A 18 -11.39 -1.77 1.91
C THR A 18 -12.47 -0.71 2.16
N GLY A 19 -13.54 -0.69 1.36
CA GLY A 19 -14.65 0.25 1.53
C GLY A 19 -15.39 0.10 2.86
N ILE A 20 -15.56 -1.13 3.35
CA ILE A 20 -16.15 -1.39 4.68
C ILE A 20 -15.25 -0.83 5.78
N LEU A 21 -13.92 -1.04 5.70
CA LEU A 21 -12.97 -0.53 6.68
C LEU A 21 -12.94 1.00 6.73
N LEU A 22 -12.92 1.66 5.56
CA LEU A 22 -12.99 3.12 5.46
C LEU A 22 -14.32 3.67 6.02
N ALA A 23 -15.43 2.97 5.82
CA ALA A 23 -16.72 3.35 6.38
C ALA A 23 -16.73 3.22 7.92
N LEU A 24 -16.19 2.12 8.46
CA LEU A 24 -16.07 1.92 9.91
C LEU A 24 -15.14 2.96 10.55
N HIS A 25 -14.01 3.27 9.91
CA HIS A 25 -13.15 4.37 10.28
C HIS A 25 -13.93 5.69 10.35
N SER A 26 -14.63 6.05 9.27
CA SER A 26 -15.39 7.30 9.17
C SER A 26 -16.43 7.42 10.28
N VAL A 27 -17.16 6.34 10.60
CA VAL A 27 -18.10 6.29 11.73
C VAL A 27 -17.37 6.50 13.06
N GLY A 28 -16.22 5.85 13.26
CA GLY A 28 -15.39 6.03 14.45
C GLY A 28 -14.88 7.47 14.61
N GLN A 29 -14.48 8.11 13.52
CA GLN A 29 -14.02 9.50 13.52
C GLN A 29 -15.15 10.50 13.77
N ILE A 30 -16.36 10.25 13.24
CA ILE A 30 -17.55 11.03 13.58
C ILE A 30 -17.86 10.89 15.08
N SER A 31 -17.79 9.68 15.63
CA SER A 31 -17.95 9.41 17.06
C SER A 31 -16.94 10.22 17.91
N ARG A 32 -15.67 10.25 17.50
CA ARG A 32 -14.60 11.00 18.16
C ARG A 32 -14.81 12.51 18.06
N LEU A 33 -15.01 13.04 16.86
CA LEU A 33 -15.01 14.48 16.59
C LEU A 33 -16.33 15.18 16.97
N ALA A 34 -17.48 14.55 16.70
CA ALA A 34 -18.78 15.17 16.93
C ALA A 34 -19.35 14.88 18.32
N PHE A 35 -19.03 13.71 18.89
CA PHE A 35 -19.61 13.26 20.16
C PHE A 35 -18.60 13.10 21.29
N GLY A 36 -17.30 13.34 21.04
CA GLY A 36 -16.25 13.24 22.05
C GLY A 36 -15.94 11.80 22.50
N HIS A 37 -16.46 10.79 21.81
CA HIS A 37 -16.28 9.38 22.16
C HIS A 37 -15.07 8.79 21.42
N ALA A 38 -13.87 9.11 21.87
CA ALA A 38 -12.62 8.74 21.21
C ALA A 38 -12.24 7.25 21.26
N ASN A 39 -12.84 6.47 22.18
CA ASN A 39 -12.47 5.07 22.37
C ASN A 39 -13.61 4.10 21.98
N LEU A 40 -14.85 4.42 22.38
CA LEU A 40 -16.05 3.59 22.15
C LEU A 40 -15.82 2.09 22.47
N LYS A 41 -15.30 1.79 23.67
CA LYS A 41 -14.91 0.43 24.12
C LYS A 41 -13.85 -0.24 23.23
N GLY A 42 -12.98 0.54 22.62
CA GLY A 42 -11.90 0.11 21.73
C GLY A 42 -12.29 0.06 20.25
N LEU A 43 -13.56 0.30 19.89
CA LEU A 43 -13.99 0.21 18.50
C LEU A 43 -13.40 1.31 17.61
N VAL A 44 -13.20 2.52 18.14
CA VAL A 44 -12.59 3.62 17.37
C VAL A 44 -11.14 3.27 16.99
N PRO A 45 -10.23 2.96 17.93
CA PRO A 45 -8.85 2.61 17.57
C PRO A 45 -8.74 1.29 16.79
N LEU A 46 -9.68 0.34 16.99
CA LEU A 46 -9.67 -0.94 16.25
C LEU A 46 -9.88 -0.79 14.74
N PHE A 47 -10.59 0.26 14.33
CA PHE A 47 -10.88 0.56 12.92
C PHE A 47 -10.31 1.92 12.49
N CYS A 48 -9.36 2.48 13.24
CA CYS A 48 -8.74 3.74 12.86
C CYS A 48 -7.68 3.47 11.78
N VAL A 49 -7.86 3.94 10.53
CA VAL A 49 -6.87 3.67 9.48
C VAL A 49 -5.51 4.33 9.73
N GLU A 50 -5.47 5.36 10.58
CA GLU A 50 -4.21 6.00 11.01
C GLU A 50 -3.44 5.19 12.06
N ASP A 51 -4.18 4.42 12.87
CA ASP A 51 -3.54 3.67 13.94
C ASP A 51 -2.96 2.37 13.37
N GLU A 52 -1.86 1.95 13.99
CA GLU A 52 -1.19 0.70 13.65
C GLU A 52 -1.57 -0.43 14.61
N PHE A 53 -1.28 -1.67 14.22
CA PHE A 53 -1.65 -2.89 14.95
C PHE A 53 -3.16 -3.11 15.11
N ASN A 54 -3.94 -2.82 14.07
CA ASN A 54 -5.39 -2.95 14.10
C ASN A 54 -5.94 -3.65 12.85
N VAL A 55 -7.26 -3.58 12.63
CA VAL A 55 -7.89 -4.31 11.50
C VAL A 55 -7.50 -3.71 10.14
N PRO A 56 -7.55 -2.39 9.92
CA PRO A 56 -7.00 -1.76 8.71
C PRO A 56 -5.55 -2.11 8.40
N SER A 57 -4.59 -1.92 9.32
CA SER A 57 -3.19 -2.16 8.99
C SER A 57 -2.88 -3.64 8.77
N PHE A 58 -3.59 -4.54 9.47
CA PHE A 58 -3.55 -5.98 9.15
C PHE A 58 -4.07 -6.28 7.74
N TRP A 59 -5.11 -5.57 7.28
CA TRP A 59 -5.63 -5.71 5.92
C TRP A 59 -4.63 -5.21 4.86
N SER A 60 -3.99 -4.06 5.08
CA SER A 60 -2.91 -3.55 4.23
C SER A 60 -1.76 -4.56 4.12
N ALA A 61 -1.33 -5.15 5.26
CA ALA A 61 -0.34 -6.21 5.27
C ALA A 61 -0.77 -7.46 4.47
N ILE A 62 -2.04 -7.87 4.55
CA ILE A 62 -2.59 -8.97 3.73
C ILE A 62 -2.50 -8.63 2.24
N LEU A 63 -2.88 -7.42 1.81
CA LEU A 63 -2.81 -7.01 0.41
C LEU A 63 -1.39 -7.10 -0.14
N TRP A 64 -0.40 -6.67 0.66
CA TRP A 64 1.02 -6.80 0.32
C TRP A 64 1.50 -8.25 0.28
N LEU A 65 1.13 -9.08 1.27
CA LEU A 65 1.46 -10.51 1.27
C LEU A 65 0.84 -11.24 0.08
N MET A 66 -0.39 -10.92 -0.29
CA MET A 66 -1.03 -11.46 -1.49
C MET A 66 -0.25 -11.06 -2.75
N SER A 67 0.14 -9.80 -2.87
CA SER A 67 0.97 -9.31 -3.99
C SER A 67 2.32 -10.03 -4.04
N GLY A 68 2.95 -10.24 -2.89
CA GLY A 68 4.19 -10.99 -2.73
C GLY A 68 4.03 -12.46 -3.13
N ALA A 69 2.95 -13.11 -2.72
CA ALA A 69 2.67 -14.50 -3.04
C ALA A 69 2.43 -14.71 -4.54
N VAL A 70 1.62 -13.84 -5.17
CA VAL A 70 1.33 -13.94 -6.62
C VAL A 70 2.59 -13.64 -7.43
N SER A 71 3.38 -12.61 -7.09
CA SER A 71 4.65 -12.34 -7.77
C SER A 71 5.71 -13.43 -7.54
N GLY A 72 5.72 -14.06 -6.37
CA GLY A 72 6.52 -15.25 -6.09
C GLY A 72 6.11 -16.43 -6.97
N PHE A 73 4.81 -16.65 -7.15
CA PHE A 73 4.30 -17.66 -8.09
C PHE A 73 4.71 -17.34 -9.54
N ILE A 74 4.56 -16.09 -9.99
CA ILE A 74 5.01 -15.66 -11.33
C ILE A 74 6.51 -15.92 -11.50
N THR A 75 7.32 -15.64 -10.48
CA THR A 75 8.76 -15.92 -10.48
C THR A 75 9.06 -17.40 -10.76
N LEU A 76 8.31 -18.32 -10.15
CA LEU A 76 8.47 -19.76 -10.37
C LEU A 76 8.08 -20.17 -11.79
N CYS A 77 7.00 -19.61 -12.34
CA CYS A 77 6.58 -19.86 -13.72
C CYS A 77 7.61 -19.36 -14.74
N GLU A 78 8.10 -18.14 -14.57
CA GLU A 78 9.11 -17.52 -15.44
C GLU A 78 10.46 -18.26 -15.37
N ARG A 79 10.81 -18.80 -14.19
CA ARG A 79 12.01 -19.66 -14.03
C ARG A 79 11.91 -20.93 -14.85
N ARG A 80 10.75 -21.59 -14.84
CA ARG A 80 10.52 -22.80 -15.64
C ARG A 80 10.56 -22.51 -17.14
N ALA A 81 10.10 -21.33 -17.55
CA ALA A 81 10.15 -20.87 -18.93
C ALA A 81 11.52 -20.29 -19.35
N ALA A 82 12.51 -20.27 -18.46
CA ALA A 82 13.87 -19.75 -18.68
C ALA A 82 13.91 -18.31 -19.23
N THR A 83 12.98 -17.46 -18.79
CA THR A 83 12.94 -16.06 -19.25
C THR A 83 13.94 -15.18 -18.51
N LYS A 84 14.32 -14.07 -19.14
CA LYS A 84 15.14 -13.02 -18.50
C LYS A 84 14.38 -12.20 -17.45
N HIS A 85 13.07 -12.40 -17.30
CA HIS A 85 12.20 -11.57 -16.45
C HIS A 85 12.11 -12.06 -15.00
N VAL A 86 12.64 -13.25 -14.70
CA VAL A 86 12.68 -13.86 -13.37
C VAL A 86 13.17 -12.92 -12.28
N VAL A 87 14.26 -12.18 -12.53
CA VAL A 87 14.87 -11.31 -11.52
C VAL A 87 13.94 -10.15 -11.15
N TYR A 88 13.18 -9.62 -12.11
CA TYR A 88 12.22 -8.53 -11.87
C TYR A 88 11.03 -9.01 -11.02
N TRP A 89 10.48 -10.18 -11.34
CA TRP A 89 9.38 -10.76 -10.54
C TRP A 89 9.83 -11.15 -9.13
N ALA A 90 11.05 -11.68 -8.98
CA ALA A 90 11.64 -11.97 -7.67
C ALA A 90 11.84 -10.68 -6.86
N GLY A 91 12.30 -9.61 -7.51
CA GLY A 91 12.42 -8.30 -6.87
C GLY A 91 11.08 -7.74 -6.41
N ILE A 92 10.01 -7.85 -7.21
CA ILE A 92 8.65 -7.47 -6.81
C ILE A 92 8.19 -8.27 -5.58
N CYS A 93 8.45 -9.58 -5.55
CA CYS A 93 8.11 -10.43 -4.40
C CYS A 93 8.81 -9.97 -3.10
N ILE A 94 10.10 -9.63 -3.19
CA ILE A 94 10.87 -9.10 -2.07
C ILE A 94 10.32 -7.73 -1.63
N LEU A 95 10.03 -6.83 -2.57
CA LEU A 95 9.47 -5.51 -2.29
C LEU A 95 8.11 -5.61 -1.58
N CYS A 96 7.21 -6.46 -2.07
CA CYS A 96 5.90 -6.66 -1.43
C CYS A 96 6.04 -7.25 -0.02
N SER A 97 6.96 -8.19 0.17
CA SER A 97 7.25 -8.73 1.51
C SER A 97 7.81 -7.67 2.46
N TYR A 98 8.63 -6.75 1.95
CA TYR A 98 9.13 -5.61 2.71
C TYR A 98 8.00 -4.66 3.13
N PHE A 99 7.12 -4.28 2.19
CA PHE A 99 5.98 -3.42 2.53
C PHE A 99 5.03 -4.10 3.51
N ALA A 100 4.73 -5.39 3.36
CA ALA A 100 3.94 -6.13 4.36
C ALA A 100 4.55 -6.09 5.77
N LEU A 101 5.89 -6.11 5.88
CA LEU A 101 6.57 -5.99 7.16
C LEU A 101 6.52 -4.56 7.70
N ASP A 102 6.60 -3.58 6.81
CA ASP A 102 6.56 -2.16 7.15
C ASP A 102 5.24 -1.78 7.83
N GLU A 103 4.09 -2.23 7.29
CA GLU A 103 2.74 -2.11 7.88
C GLU A 103 2.60 -2.68 9.31
N THR A 104 3.58 -3.46 9.78
CA THR A 104 3.54 -4.03 11.14
C THR A 104 4.62 -3.45 12.04
N VAL A 105 5.69 -2.88 11.47
CA VAL A 105 6.89 -2.48 12.22
C VAL A 105 7.18 -0.98 12.09
N GLN A 106 6.47 -0.27 11.21
CA GLN A 106 6.58 1.18 10.97
C GLN A 106 8.03 1.58 10.66
N ILE A 107 8.66 0.89 9.70
CA ILE A 107 10.05 1.13 9.34
C ILE A 107 10.19 2.55 8.76
N HIS A 108 9.26 2.97 7.89
CA HIS A 108 9.30 4.31 7.29
C HIS A 108 9.10 5.42 8.33
N GLU A 109 8.17 5.27 9.28
CA GLU A 109 7.99 6.26 10.36
C GLU A 109 9.23 6.39 11.25
N ARG A 110 9.83 5.24 11.62
CA ARG A 110 11.07 5.21 12.42
C ARG A 110 12.21 5.87 11.68
N LEU A 111 12.33 5.61 10.37
CA LEU A 111 13.31 6.28 9.52
C LEU A 111 13.09 7.79 9.52
N GLY A 112 11.85 8.25 9.37
CA GLY A 112 11.47 9.66 9.46
C GLY A 112 11.94 10.30 10.77
N THR A 113 11.61 9.66 11.89
CA THR A 113 11.99 10.11 13.25
C THR A 113 13.51 10.20 13.42
N VAL A 114 14.25 9.21 12.95
CA VAL A 114 15.73 9.21 12.97
C VAL A 114 16.27 10.38 12.13
N MET A 115 15.73 10.60 10.93
CA MET A 115 16.19 11.67 10.05
C MET A 115 15.92 13.06 10.65
N VAL A 116 14.74 13.28 11.24
CA VAL A 116 14.42 14.54 11.94
C VAL A 116 15.43 14.79 13.06
N SER A 117 15.75 13.76 13.85
CA SER A 117 16.74 13.83 14.93
C SER A 117 18.14 14.18 14.41
N LEU A 118 18.55 13.62 13.28
CA LEU A 118 19.85 13.91 12.64
C LEU A 118 19.93 15.34 12.11
N VAL A 119 18.84 15.85 11.53
CA VAL A 119 18.76 17.25 11.06
C VAL A 119 18.85 18.20 12.26
N ALA A 120 18.11 17.94 13.33
CA ALA A 120 18.13 18.74 14.55
C ALA A 120 19.52 18.73 15.22
N ALA A 121 20.19 17.57 15.29
CA ALA A 121 21.54 17.44 15.86
C ALA A 121 22.60 18.26 15.10
N ARG A 122 22.34 18.61 13.84
CA ARG A 122 23.20 19.48 13.01
C ARG A 122 22.78 20.96 13.02
N GLY A 123 21.83 21.33 13.88
CA GLY A 123 21.28 22.69 13.96
C GLY A 123 20.33 23.04 12.81
N GLY A 124 19.91 22.05 12.01
CA GLY A 124 18.94 22.22 10.93
C GLY A 124 17.52 22.30 11.46
N LYS A 125 16.60 22.81 10.63
CA LYS A 125 15.16 22.82 10.89
C LYS A 125 14.45 22.07 9.78
N VAL A 126 13.45 21.28 10.17
CA VAL A 126 12.54 20.61 9.23
C VAL A 126 11.45 21.59 8.83
N ASN A 127 11.15 21.66 7.54
CA ASN A 127 10.05 22.48 7.04
C ASN A 127 8.71 21.76 7.26
N ALA A 128 7.61 22.53 7.31
CA ALA A 128 6.28 21.96 7.51
C ALA A 128 5.89 20.93 6.43
N LEU A 129 6.36 21.13 5.20
CA LEU A 129 6.08 20.22 4.08
C LEU A 129 6.76 18.86 4.23
N LEU A 130 7.96 18.80 4.83
CA LEU A 130 8.69 17.54 5.06
C LEU A 130 8.67 17.15 6.54
N TYR A 131 7.54 17.43 7.21
CA TYR A 131 7.35 17.07 8.61
C TYR A 131 7.61 15.57 8.82
N TYR A 132 7.03 14.74 7.94
CA TYR A 132 7.37 13.33 7.78
C TYR A 132 8.55 13.19 6.83
N LEU A 133 9.75 13.22 7.40
CA LEU A 133 10.99 13.35 6.62
C LEU A 133 11.33 12.09 5.79
N TRP A 134 10.66 10.96 6.04
CA TRP A 134 10.85 9.70 5.30
C TRP A 134 10.37 9.80 3.85
N VAL A 135 9.47 10.73 3.52
CA VAL A 135 9.00 10.98 2.14
C VAL A 135 10.17 11.24 1.19
N VAL A 136 11.27 11.82 1.68
CA VAL A 136 12.48 12.08 0.87
C VAL A 136 13.16 10.76 0.43
N PRO A 137 13.65 9.89 1.34
CA PRO A 137 14.22 8.61 0.93
C PRO A 137 13.18 7.69 0.26
N GLY A 138 11.91 7.71 0.69
CA GLY A 138 10.82 6.97 0.07
C GLY A 138 10.60 7.34 -1.39
N GLY A 139 10.52 8.65 -1.69
CA GLY A 139 10.39 9.16 -3.06
C GLY A 139 11.60 8.86 -3.93
N LEU A 140 12.82 8.97 -3.40
CA LEU A 140 14.05 8.59 -4.11
C LEU A 140 14.09 7.09 -4.42
N PHE A 141 13.66 6.26 -3.46
CA PHE A 141 13.54 4.82 -3.63
C PHE A 141 12.51 4.46 -4.70
N ALA A 142 11.31 5.05 -4.64
CA ALA A 142 10.26 4.86 -5.63
C ALA A 142 10.74 5.24 -7.05
N LEU A 143 11.45 6.36 -7.19
CA LEU A 143 12.04 6.79 -8.46
C LEU A 143 13.09 5.79 -8.96
N ALA A 144 13.97 5.30 -8.09
CA ALA A 144 14.98 4.31 -8.45
C ALA A 144 14.32 2.99 -8.93
N VAL A 145 13.31 2.50 -8.21
CA VAL A 145 12.52 1.33 -8.61
C VAL A 145 11.86 1.57 -9.97
N PHE A 146 11.22 2.72 -10.18
CA PHE A 146 10.58 3.04 -11.46
C PHE A 146 11.59 3.04 -12.62
N VAL A 147 12.76 3.65 -12.45
CA VAL A 147 13.82 3.68 -13.47
C VAL A 147 14.32 2.26 -13.77
N LEU A 148 14.61 1.46 -12.74
CA LEU A 148 15.09 0.09 -12.88
C LEU A 148 14.07 -0.83 -13.58
N TYR A 149 12.78 -0.64 -13.30
CA TYR A 149 11.69 -1.45 -13.84
C TYR A 149 11.10 -0.89 -15.15
N SER A 150 11.47 0.31 -15.58
CA SER A 150 10.92 0.96 -16.78
C SER A 150 11.02 0.08 -18.04
N ARG A 151 12.19 -0.51 -18.30
CA ARG A 151 12.41 -1.41 -19.45
C ARG A 151 11.64 -2.73 -19.31
N PHE A 152 11.44 -3.19 -18.08
CA PHE A 152 10.64 -4.38 -17.80
C PHE A 152 9.16 -4.11 -18.04
N LEU A 153 8.63 -2.97 -17.58
CA LEU A 153 7.25 -2.56 -17.82
C LEU A 153 6.93 -2.47 -19.33
N LEU A 154 7.87 -1.97 -20.13
CA LEU A 154 7.73 -1.91 -21.59
C LEU A 154 7.72 -3.28 -22.27
N ALA A 155 8.22 -4.33 -21.60
CA ALA A 155 8.20 -5.70 -22.11
C ALA A 155 6.91 -6.47 -21.76
N LEU A 156 6.10 -5.95 -20.82
CA LEU A 156 4.85 -6.58 -20.42
C LEU A 156 3.73 -6.31 -21.45
N PRO A 157 2.67 -7.15 -21.48
CA PRO A 157 1.47 -6.83 -22.24
C PRO A 157 0.94 -5.44 -21.89
N ARG A 158 0.57 -4.64 -22.90
CA ARG A 158 0.22 -3.21 -22.74
C ARG A 158 -0.80 -2.96 -21.63
N ARG A 159 -1.80 -3.84 -21.51
CA ARG A 159 -2.84 -3.73 -20.46
C ARG A 159 -2.27 -3.91 -19.05
N VAL A 160 -1.40 -4.91 -18.85
CA VAL A 160 -0.73 -5.16 -17.57
C VAL A 160 0.18 -3.98 -17.22
N ALA A 161 0.97 -3.49 -18.18
CA ALA A 161 1.85 -2.35 -17.97
C ALA A 161 1.10 -1.08 -17.51
N VAL A 162 -0.04 -0.77 -18.16
CA VAL A 162 -0.88 0.37 -17.77
C VAL A 162 -1.43 0.18 -16.36
N LEU A 163 -1.97 -1.00 -16.04
CA LEU A 163 -2.50 -1.28 -14.70
C LEU A 163 -1.43 -1.19 -13.62
N PHE A 164 -0.20 -1.64 -13.92
CA PHE A 164 0.95 -1.54 -13.01
C PHE A 164 1.31 -0.08 -12.70
N VAL A 165 1.29 0.79 -13.71
CA VAL A 165 1.52 2.23 -13.53
C VAL A 165 0.37 2.86 -12.74
N VAL A 166 -0.88 2.49 -13.06
CA VAL A 166 -2.05 3.01 -12.34
C VAL A 166 -2.01 2.62 -10.86
N SER A 167 -1.71 1.36 -10.52
CA SER A 167 -1.58 0.94 -9.12
C SER A 167 -0.46 1.67 -8.40
N GLY A 168 0.69 1.85 -9.07
CA GLY A 168 1.81 2.59 -8.49
C GLY A 168 1.49 4.07 -8.26
N VAL A 169 0.80 4.73 -9.21
CA VAL A 169 0.37 6.13 -9.06
C VAL A 169 -0.63 6.28 -7.92
N LEU A 170 -1.61 5.38 -7.80
CA LEU A 170 -2.58 5.41 -6.69
C LEU A 170 -1.87 5.30 -5.34
N PHE A 171 -1.02 4.28 -5.19
CA PHE A 171 -0.26 4.07 -3.95
C PHE A 171 0.63 5.27 -3.61
N LEU A 172 1.48 5.72 -4.54
CA LEU A 172 2.39 6.84 -4.29
C LEU A 172 1.67 8.19 -4.08
N SER A 173 0.44 8.34 -4.56
CA SER A 173 -0.36 9.54 -4.30
C SER A 173 -0.81 9.60 -2.84
N GLY A 174 -1.14 8.47 -2.21
CA GLY A 174 -1.32 8.39 -0.76
C GLY A 174 0.02 8.64 -0.06
N ALA A 175 0.88 7.62 -0.09
CA ALA A 175 2.15 7.52 0.63
C ALA A 175 3.08 8.73 0.54
N LEU A 176 3.06 9.49 -0.57
CA LEU A 176 3.92 10.67 -0.72
C LEU A 176 3.12 11.97 -0.77
N CYS A 177 2.04 12.07 -1.55
CA CYS A 177 1.41 13.38 -1.75
C CYS A 177 0.51 13.78 -0.58
N MET A 178 -0.22 12.83 0.01
CA MET A 178 -1.11 13.10 1.14
C MET A 178 -0.29 13.36 2.39
N GLU A 179 0.70 12.52 2.67
CA GLU A 179 1.70 12.67 3.73
C GLU A 179 2.37 14.06 3.75
N LEU A 180 2.79 14.58 2.59
CA LEU A 180 3.33 15.95 2.50
C LEU A 180 2.31 17.01 2.93
N TYR A 181 1.05 16.84 2.54
CA TYR A 181 -0.01 17.76 2.91
C TYR A 181 -0.37 17.66 4.40
N GLU A 182 -0.45 16.45 4.93
CA GLU A 182 -0.69 16.15 6.33
C GLU A 182 0.40 16.72 7.23
N GLY A 183 1.66 16.61 6.80
CA GLY A 183 2.78 17.26 7.48
C GLY A 183 2.58 18.77 7.66
N THR A 184 1.96 19.46 6.68
CA THR A 184 1.65 20.90 6.82
C THR A 184 0.54 21.17 7.83
N LEU A 185 -0.41 20.23 7.97
CA LEU A 185 -1.49 20.32 8.95
C LEU A 185 -0.97 20.05 10.36
N ASP A 186 -0.15 19.02 10.53
CA ASP A 186 0.45 18.67 11.82
C ASP A 186 1.40 19.78 12.31
N ALA A 187 2.27 20.29 11.42
CA ALA A 187 3.13 21.45 11.74
C ALA A 187 2.33 22.72 12.11
N ALA A 188 1.06 22.83 11.71
CA ALA A 188 0.15 23.91 12.09
C ALA A 188 -0.67 23.61 13.36
N GLY A 189 -0.38 22.51 14.07
CA GLY A 189 -1.09 22.07 15.27
C GLY A 189 -2.49 21.52 15.00
N LYS A 190 -2.75 21.03 13.78
CA LYS A 190 -4.05 20.49 13.36
C LYS A 190 -4.09 18.96 13.33
N TYR A 191 -3.08 18.31 13.91
CA TYR A 191 -3.08 16.86 14.13
C TYR A 191 -4.40 16.42 14.75
N MET A 192 -4.92 15.27 14.32
CA MET A 192 -6.20 14.74 14.79
C MET A 192 -7.44 15.62 14.49
N GLY A 193 -7.31 16.75 13.78
CA GLY A 193 -8.43 17.63 13.44
C GLY A 193 -9.27 17.13 12.26
N PRO A 194 -10.46 17.72 12.00
CA PRO A 194 -11.37 17.21 10.96
C PRO A 194 -10.75 17.13 9.56
N LEU A 195 -10.00 18.17 9.14
CA LEU A 195 -9.34 18.18 7.83
C LEU A 195 -8.22 17.14 7.76
N TYR A 196 -7.41 17.02 8.81
CA TYR A 196 -6.34 16.02 8.89
C TYR A 196 -6.92 14.60 8.78
N THR A 197 -7.99 14.30 9.52
CA THR A 197 -8.65 12.99 9.46
C THR A 197 -9.21 12.65 8.08
N VAL A 198 -9.73 13.65 7.34
CA VAL A 198 -10.16 13.44 5.95
C VAL A 198 -8.97 13.13 5.04
N CYS A 199 -7.84 13.83 5.23
CA CYS A 199 -6.62 13.54 4.48
C CYS A 199 -6.14 12.10 4.71
N VAL A 200 -6.02 11.68 5.98
CA VAL A 200 -5.57 10.33 6.32
C VAL A 200 -6.51 9.27 5.75
N THR A 201 -7.83 9.52 5.79
CA THR A 201 -8.81 8.61 5.17
C THR A 201 -8.58 8.46 3.66
N ILE A 202 -8.22 9.55 2.98
CA ILE A 202 -7.92 9.55 1.55
C ILE A 202 -6.58 8.87 1.28
N GLU A 203 -5.55 9.16 2.07
CA GLU A 203 -4.23 8.54 2.01
C GLU A 203 -4.33 7.02 2.06
N GLU A 204 -4.82 6.49 3.17
CA GLU A 204 -5.00 5.07 3.44
C GLU A 204 -5.90 4.39 2.41
N GLY A 205 -6.96 5.10 2.00
CA GLY A 205 -7.85 4.64 0.94
C GLY A 205 -7.15 4.50 -0.41
N LEU A 206 -6.33 5.48 -0.81
CA LEU A 206 -5.55 5.44 -2.06
C LEU A 206 -4.53 4.31 -2.04
N GLU A 207 -3.88 4.08 -0.91
CA GLU A 207 -2.91 3.00 -0.75
C GLU A 207 -3.55 1.62 -0.88
N MET A 208 -4.57 1.33 -0.07
CA MET A 208 -5.29 0.04 -0.12
C MET A 208 -5.91 -0.22 -1.50
N VAL A 209 -6.48 0.81 -2.15
CA VAL A 209 -7.01 0.69 -3.51
C VAL A 209 -5.89 0.46 -4.52
N GLY A 210 -4.77 1.17 -4.39
CA GLY A 210 -3.58 0.98 -5.21
C GLY A 210 -3.06 -0.45 -5.17
N VAL A 211 -2.88 -1.01 -3.97
CA VAL A 211 -2.41 -2.39 -3.79
C VAL A 211 -3.48 -3.40 -4.24
N SER A 212 -4.77 -3.13 -4.03
CA SER A 212 -5.86 -3.98 -4.56
C SER A 212 -5.82 -4.06 -6.10
N VAL A 213 -5.61 -2.93 -6.79
CA VAL A 213 -5.41 -2.88 -8.24
C VAL A 213 -4.10 -3.58 -8.64
N PHE A 214 -3.08 -3.52 -7.79
CA PHE A 214 -1.82 -4.23 -8.03
C PHE A 214 -2.00 -5.76 -7.98
N VAL A 215 -2.69 -6.30 -6.97
CA VAL A 215 -3.05 -7.73 -6.91
C VAL A 215 -3.81 -8.14 -8.17
N TYR A 216 -4.81 -7.34 -8.58
CA TYR A 216 -5.54 -7.57 -9.83
C TYR A 216 -4.62 -7.60 -11.05
N THR A 217 -3.65 -6.68 -11.13
CA THR A 217 -2.67 -6.60 -12.21
C THR A 217 -1.82 -7.86 -12.31
N LEU A 218 -1.34 -8.36 -11.16
CA LEU A 218 -0.54 -9.59 -11.08
C LEU A 218 -1.34 -10.81 -11.54
N LEU A 219 -2.60 -10.92 -11.10
CA LEU A 219 -3.49 -12.00 -11.52
C LEU A 219 -3.84 -11.93 -13.01
N GLU A 220 -4.06 -10.73 -13.55
CA GLU A 220 -4.28 -10.52 -15.00
C GLU A 220 -3.04 -10.93 -15.81
N TYR A 221 -1.83 -10.66 -15.30
CA TYR A 221 -0.59 -11.14 -15.92
C TYR A 221 -0.56 -12.67 -15.96
N VAL A 222 -0.85 -13.34 -14.84
CA VAL A 222 -0.90 -14.81 -14.79
C VAL A 222 -1.92 -15.36 -15.80
N ALA A 223 -3.13 -14.81 -15.82
CA ALA A 223 -4.17 -15.23 -16.76
C ALA A 223 -3.74 -15.06 -18.23
N THR A 224 -3.03 -13.98 -18.55
CA THR A 224 -2.59 -13.68 -19.92
C THR A 224 -1.37 -14.50 -20.35
N ALA A 225 -0.41 -14.70 -19.45
CA ALA A 225 0.89 -15.33 -19.76
C ALA A 225 0.91 -16.84 -19.55
N HIS A 226 0.06 -17.36 -18.65
CA HIS A 226 0.08 -18.76 -18.22
C HIS A 226 -1.29 -19.46 -18.25
N GLY A 227 -2.36 -18.77 -18.67
CA GLY A 227 -3.74 -19.28 -18.67
C GLY A 227 -4.44 -19.12 -17.32
N GLN A 228 -5.73 -19.50 -17.24
CA GLN A 228 -6.49 -19.42 -15.99
C GLN A 228 -5.95 -20.42 -14.95
N ILE A 229 -5.92 -20.01 -13.68
CA ILE A 229 -5.51 -20.87 -12.57
C ILE A 229 -6.72 -21.67 -12.10
N GLU A 230 -6.67 -22.99 -12.27
CA GLU A 230 -7.61 -23.93 -11.63
C GLU A 230 -7.01 -24.43 -10.31
N LEU A 231 -7.65 -24.10 -9.18
CA LEU A 231 -7.30 -24.74 -7.92
C LEU A 231 -7.98 -26.11 -7.84
N LYS A 232 -7.18 -27.18 -7.90
CA LYS A 232 -7.61 -28.54 -7.63
C LYS A 232 -7.34 -28.88 -6.18
N VAL A 233 -8.39 -28.90 -5.36
CA VAL A 233 -8.32 -29.43 -4.01
C VAL A 233 -8.54 -30.94 -4.10
N SER A 234 -7.50 -31.73 -3.83
CA SER A 234 -7.61 -33.19 -3.65
C SER A 234 -8.16 -33.48 -2.25
N GLU A 235 -9.17 -34.33 -2.17
CA GLU A 235 -9.68 -34.89 -0.91
C GLU A 235 -8.69 -35.86 -0.27
#